data_AF-A0M4M2-F1
#
_entry.id   AF-A0M4M2-F1
#
_cell.length_a   1.000
_cell.length_b   1.000
_cell.length_c   1.000
_cell.angle_alpha   90.00
_cell.angle_beta   90.00
_cell.angle_gamma   90.00
#
_symmetry.space_group_name_H-M   'P 1'
#
loop_
_entity.id
_entity.type
_entity.pdbx_description
1 polymer ?
#
loop_
_entity_poly.entity_id
_entity_poly.type
_entity_poly.pdbx_seq_one_letter_code
_entity_poly.pdbx_strand_id
1 'polypeptide(L)'
;MKYLTTTFLILLIIISSSCDRRAQENATNFQSTNQDIEIKSEVDEYIESPEDNSASKDSIMEAENKSQDEVVNSQFQNEQSNADTLEVPEHSGWNWWMVGAISSILMNIILALLLKKTITSKEHYKKRKKHYKNELHRLEIALKEATRNKSPSISKRQPIRRESKENPPVQKAIEKKPTFDDEKPVEVPLSIHSTTRVVESEVSKPVILFAEKASDDKIFSSVTDQKNEHRSVFKLILDDAAAEKAEFEVADSDYILKMAVNSPDTYLYPVCKPENSNQNYSGEIITTKRGVAHKVDGKWKVNEEDKATIKFQ
;
A
#
# COMPACT_ATOMS: atom_id res chain seq x y z
N MET A 1 6.53 19.76 -9.82
CA MET A 1 6.58 21.08 -9.14
C MET A 1 5.23 21.77 -9.16
N LYS A 2 4.52 21.88 -10.30
CA LYS A 2 3.21 22.56 -10.39
C LYS A 2 2.15 22.05 -9.39
N TYR A 3 2.11 20.74 -9.13
CA TYR A 3 1.17 20.15 -8.17
C TYR A 3 1.47 20.51 -6.70
N LEU A 4 2.74 20.73 -6.36
CA LEU A 4 3.16 21.07 -5.00
C LEU A 4 2.78 22.51 -4.63
N THR A 5 2.90 23.42 -5.61
CA THR A 5 2.49 24.82 -5.44
C THR A 5 0.97 24.95 -5.28
N THR A 6 0.18 24.17 -6.02
CA THR A 6 -1.29 24.17 -5.89
C THR A 6 -1.75 23.60 -4.55
N THR A 7 -1.14 22.51 -4.07
CA THR A 7 -1.51 21.96 -2.76
C THR A 7 -1.16 22.90 -1.61
N PHE A 8 -0.03 23.63 -1.71
CA PHE A 8 0.36 24.60 -0.69
C PHE A 8 -0.57 25.83 -0.66
N LEU A 9 -1.04 26.27 -1.83
CA LEU A 9 -1.94 27.42 -1.95
C LEU A 9 -3.36 27.08 -1.44
N ILE A 10 -3.84 25.85 -1.70
CA ILE A 10 -5.11 25.35 -1.15
C ILE A 10 -5.03 25.27 0.38
N LEU A 11 -3.91 24.80 0.93
CA LEU A 11 -3.72 24.68 2.37
C LEU A 11 -3.64 26.06 3.06
N LEU A 12 -3.02 27.05 2.41
CA LEU A 12 -3.03 28.44 2.87
C LEU A 12 -4.43 29.05 2.88
N ILE A 13 -5.26 28.76 1.87
CA ILE A 13 -6.66 29.23 1.81
C ILE A 13 -7.51 28.62 2.93
N ILE A 14 -7.30 27.34 3.26
CA ILE A 14 -8.04 26.66 4.34
C ILE A 14 -7.63 27.22 5.72
N ILE A 15 -6.35 27.53 5.91
CA ILE A 15 -5.85 28.11 7.16
C ILE A 15 -6.35 29.56 7.32
N SER A 16 -6.35 30.37 6.26
CA SER A 16 -6.84 31.76 6.34
C SER A 16 -8.35 31.83 6.56
N SER A 17 -9.14 30.93 5.96
CA SER A 17 -10.59 30.87 6.18
C SER A 17 -11.01 30.35 7.56
N SER A 18 -10.11 29.65 8.27
CA SER A 18 -10.39 29.17 9.64
C SER A 18 -10.13 30.22 10.73
N CYS A 19 -9.37 31.28 10.44
CA CYS A 19 -9.11 32.36 11.40
C CYS A 19 -10.28 33.36 11.53
N ASP A 20 -11.14 33.48 10.52
CA ASP A 20 -12.20 34.49 10.50
C ASP A 20 -13.48 34.07 11.25
N ARG A 21 -13.66 32.77 11.47
CA ARG A 21 -14.91 32.23 12.04
C ARG A 21 -15.08 32.48 13.55
N ARG A 22 -14.00 32.82 14.28
CA ARG A 22 -14.06 33.16 15.71
C ARG A 22 -14.44 34.61 16.02
N ALA A 23 -14.43 35.50 15.02
CA ALA A 23 -14.88 36.88 15.23
C ALA A 23 -16.41 37.02 15.20
N GLN A 24 -17.13 36.07 14.60
CA GLN A 24 -18.57 36.18 14.36
C GLN A 24 -19.46 35.51 15.43
N GLU A 25 -18.94 34.55 16.20
CA GLU A 25 -19.69 33.90 17.29
C GLU A 25 -19.74 34.73 18.59
N ASN A 26 -18.88 35.74 18.75
CA ASN A 26 -18.93 36.64 19.91
C ASN A 26 -19.90 37.83 19.74
N ALA A 27 -20.48 38.02 18.55
CA ALA A 27 -21.43 39.11 18.27
C ALA A 27 -22.91 38.69 18.38
N THR A 28 -23.20 37.39 18.49
CA THR A 28 -24.59 36.87 18.46
C THR A 28 -25.12 36.39 19.81
N ASN A 29 -24.33 36.46 20.89
CA ASN A 29 -24.72 36.01 22.23
C ASN A 29 -25.09 37.13 23.22
N PHE A 30 -25.30 38.37 22.74
CA PHE A 30 -25.64 39.53 23.59
C PHE A 30 -27.05 40.09 23.37
N GLN A 31 -27.97 39.32 22.77
CA GLN A 31 -29.33 39.79 22.48
C GLN A 31 -30.39 38.71 22.71
N SER A 32 -30.48 38.19 23.94
CA SER A 32 -31.69 37.50 24.41
C SER A 32 -31.72 37.41 25.94
N THR A 33 -32.04 38.53 26.59
CA THR A 33 -32.68 38.56 27.92
C THR A 33 -33.08 40.01 28.17
N ASN A 34 -34.35 40.33 27.89
CA ASN A 34 -35.15 41.38 28.52
C ASN A 34 -36.43 41.58 27.70
N GLN A 35 -37.45 40.79 28.02
CA GLN A 35 -38.84 41.18 27.83
C GLN A 35 -39.55 40.97 29.16
N ASP A 36 -40.40 41.94 29.49
CA ASP A 36 -41.35 42.03 30.61
C ASP A 36 -40.83 42.64 31.92
N ILE A 37 -40.71 43.97 31.96
CA ILE A 37 -41.34 44.80 33.01
C ILE A 37 -41.87 46.10 32.37
N GLU A 38 -43.19 46.19 32.32
CA GLU A 38 -44.00 47.35 31.95
C GLU A 38 -44.09 48.32 33.14
N ILE A 39 -43.52 49.53 33.04
CA ILE A 39 -43.89 50.68 33.88
C ILE A 39 -43.93 51.95 33.02
N LYS A 40 -45.11 52.58 33.01
CA LYS A 40 -45.44 53.89 32.45
C LYS A 40 -44.82 55.05 33.25
N SER A 41 -44.31 56.07 32.55
CA SER A 41 -44.52 57.53 32.78
C SER A 41 -43.53 58.26 31.86
N GLU A 42 -43.94 58.89 30.76
CA GLU A 42 -44.53 60.23 30.63
C GLU A 42 -43.63 61.39 31.12
N VAL A 43 -43.39 62.32 30.18
CA VAL A 43 -43.03 63.76 30.31
C VAL A 43 -41.53 64.16 30.37
N ASP A 44 -41.12 64.75 29.24
CA ASP A 44 -40.32 65.96 28.97
C ASP A 44 -39.02 66.28 29.74
N GLU A 45 -37.96 66.62 28.97
CA GLU A 45 -37.46 68.01 28.79
C GLU A 45 -35.95 68.06 28.42
N TYR A 46 -35.69 68.44 27.16
CA TYR A 46 -34.68 69.42 26.66
C TYR A 46 -33.55 69.86 27.65
N ILE A 47 -32.23 69.77 27.37
CA ILE A 47 -31.40 70.72 26.57
C ILE A 47 -29.87 70.37 26.60
N GLU A 48 -29.22 70.62 25.45
CA GLU A 48 -27.81 71.01 25.13
C GLU A 48 -26.57 70.37 25.81
N SER A 49 -25.79 69.61 25.00
CA SER A 49 -24.49 69.98 24.35
C SER A 49 -23.63 71.14 24.92
N PRO A 50 -22.34 71.28 24.52
CA PRO A 50 -21.20 70.36 24.44
C PRO A 50 -19.89 70.99 25.00
N GLU A 51 -18.74 70.34 24.73
CA GLU A 51 -17.37 70.93 24.72
C GLU A 51 -16.80 71.32 26.12
N ASP A 52 -15.51 71.24 26.45
CA ASP A 52 -14.30 71.04 25.68
C ASP A 52 -13.13 70.74 26.64
N ASN A 53 -12.14 70.02 26.13
CA ASN A 53 -10.69 70.20 26.30
C ASN A 53 -9.91 70.21 27.64
N SER A 54 -8.73 69.57 27.47
CA SER A 54 -7.43 69.81 28.10
C SER A 54 -7.20 69.20 29.48
N ALA A 55 -6.35 68.17 29.60
CA ALA A 55 -4.88 68.24 29.53
C ALA A 55 -4.31 69.21 30.57
N SER A 56 -3.78 68.67 31.67
CA SER A 56 -2.34 68.75 32.01
C SER A 56 -2.10 68.52 33.50
N LYS A 57 -1.09 67.68 33.75
CA LYS A 57 -0.02 67.82 34.77
C LYS A 57 -0.32 67.56 36.24
N ASP A 58 0.40 66.52 36.69
CA ASP A 58 1.45 66.54 37.73
C ASP A 58 1.13 67.17 39.09
N SER A 59 1.48 66.41 40.13
CA SER A 59 2.22 66.84 41.33
C SER A 59 1.57 66.28 42.60
N ILE A 60 2.02 65.12 43.11
CA ILE A 60 3.03 64.99 44.19
C ILE A 60 2.40 64.93 45.60
N MET A 61 2.86 63.92 46.35
CA MET A 61 2.87 63.70 47.81
C MET A 61 1.53 63.40 48.51
N GLU A 62 1.33 62.24 49.15
CA GLU A 62 2.05 61.60 50.27
C GLU A 62 1.79 62.30 51.62
N ALA A 63 0.90 61.70 52.43
CA ALA A 63 0.87 61.68 53.90
C ALA A 63 -0.45 61.00 54.34
N GLU A 64 -0.42 59.76 54.83
CA GLU A 64 -0.53 59.41 56.27
C GLU A 64 -1.77 59.95 57.01
N ASN A 65 -2.74 59.07 57.30
CA ASN A 65 -3.23 58.72 58.66
C ASN A 65 -4.42 57.75 58.51
N LYS A 66 -4.34 56.49 58.92
CA LYS A 66 -4.44 55.93 60.28
C LYS A 66 -5.82 56.13 60.92
N SER A 67 -6.47 54.98 61.14
CA SER A 67 -7.13 54.58 62.40
C SER A 67 -8.62 54.88 62.60
N GLN A 68 -9.33 53.82 63.01
CA GLN A 68 -10.58 53.73 63.80
C GLN A 68 -11.91 53.95 63.05
N ASP A 69 -12.99 53.19 63.25
CA ASP A 69 -13.41 52.16 64.23
C ASP A 69 -14.45 51.25 63.52
N GLU A 70 -14.41 49.93 63.61
CA GLU A 70 -15.07 49.11 64.64
C GLU A 70 -16.56 49.41 64.83
N VAL A 71 -17.44 48.73 64.06
CA VAL A 71 -18.87 48.61 64.35
C VAL A 71 -19.38 47.22 63.96
N VAL A 72 -19.69 46.43 65.00
CA VAL A 72 -20.75 45.42 65.11
C VAL A 72 -20.51 44.03 64.50
N ASN A 73 -19.85 43.26 65.36
CA ASN A 73 -20.18 41.89 65.71
C ASN A 73 -21.70 41.68 65.91
N SER A 74 -22.32 40.79 65.11
CA SER A 74 -23.15 39.66 65.57
C SER A 74 -24.13 39.19 64.49
N GLN A 75 -23.83 38.08 63.81
CA GLN A 75 -24.91 37.18 63.40
C GLN A 75 -24.41 35.75 63.24
N PHE A 76 -24.87 34.92 64.17
CA PHE A 76 -24.88 33.46 64.16
C PHE A 76 -25.05 32.86 62.76
N GLN A 77 -24.07 32.07 62.31
CA GLN A 77 -24.27 30.93 61.41
C GLN A 77 -23.41 29.79 61.96
N ASN A 78 -23.99 28.95 62.82
CA ASN A 78 -24.74 27.75 62.45
C ASN A 78 -23.81 26.73 61.79
N GLU A 79 -23.40 25.77 62.61
CA GLU A 79 -22.75 24.53 62.20
C GLU A 79 -23.58 23.82 61.12
N GLN A 80 -22.84 23.08 60.28
CA GLN A 80 -23.29 21.86 59.61
C GLN A 80 -24.03 22.03 58.27
N SER A 81 -23.25 22.14 57.18
CA SER A 81 -23.61 21.52 55.91
C SER A 81 -22.39 21.29 55.01
N ASN A 82 -22.12 20.01 54.73
CA ASN A 82 -21.49 19.45 53.53
C ASN A 82 -20.25 20.16 52.98
N ALA A 83 -19.07 19.65 53.38
CA ALA A 83 -17.86 19.77 52.60
C ALA A 83 -17.96 18.87 51.34
N ASP A 84 -18.75 19.31 50.36
CA ASP A 84 -18.51 18.94 48.96
C ASP A 84 -17.40 19.86 48.47
N THR A 85 -16.19 19.31 48.44
CA THR A 85 -15.00 19.95 47.89
C THR A 85 -15.20 20.09 46.37
N LEU A 86 -15.74 21.23 45.96
CA LEU A 86 -15.79 21.64 44.57
C LEU A 86 -14.36 21.97 44.13
N GLU A 87 -13.67 20.97 43.59
CA GLU A 87 -12.37 21.13 42.93
C GLU A 87 -12.55 22.13 41.78
N VAL A 88 -12.20 23.39 42.03
CA VAL A 88 -12.03 24.38 40.97
C VAL A 88 -10.91 23.84 40.09
N PRO A 89 -11.16 23.48 38.81
CA PRO A 89 -10.08 23.07 37.94
C PRO A 89 -9.15 24.26 37.79
N GLU A 90 -7.95 24.15 38.35
CA GLU A 90 -6.85 25.06 38.06
C GLU A 90 -6.59 24.97 36.56
N HIS A 91 -7.23 25.86 35.80
CA HIS A 91 -6.99 26.07 34.39
C HIS A 91 -5.56 26.62 34.27
N SER A 92 -4.60 25.70 34.32
CA SER A 92 -3.22 25.93 33.94
C SER A 92 -3.24 26.67 32.61
N GLY A 93 -2.67 27.88 32.58
CA GLY A 93 -2.66 28.81 31.45
C GLY A 93 -1.82 28.32 30.28
N TRP A 94 -2.03 27.07 29.87
CA TRP A 94 -1.33 26.45 28.79
C TRP A 94 -1.92 26.95 27.48
N ASN A 95 -1.16 27.85 26.87
CA ASN A 95 -1.45 28.45 25.59
C ASN A 95 -1.50 27.39 24.47
N TRP A 96 -2.67 26.80 24.22
CA TRP A 96 -2.89 25.80 23.16
C TRP A 96 -2.44 26.27 21.77
N TRP A 97 -2.49 27.57 21.51
CA TRP A 97 -2.01 28.16 20.26
C TRP A 97 -0.48 28.01 20.08
N MET A 98 0.28 28.00 21.17
CA MET A 98 1.74 27.78 21.14
C MET A 98 2.09 26.37 20.69
N VAL A 99 1.30 25.36 21.10
CA VAL A 99 1.45 23.98 20.62
C VAL A 99 1.23 23.90 19.11
N GLY A 100 0.23 24.62 18.59
CA GLY A 100 -0.03 24.72 17.15
C GLY A 100 1.13 25.36 16.39
N ALA A 101 1.71 26.45 16.92
CA ALA A 101 2.85 27.13 16.31
C ALA A 101 4.10 26.23 16.27
N ILE A 102 4.42 25.54 17.37
CA ILE A 102 5.55 24.61 17.46
C ILE A 102 5.36 23.44 16.48
N SER A 103 4.16 22.86 16.43
CA SER A 103 3.84 21.76 15.51
C SER A 103 4.00 22.17 14.04
N SER A 104 3.58 23.39 13.68
CA SER A 104 3.75 23.93 12.33
C SER A 104 5.22 24.06 11.93
N ILE A 105 6.08 24.54 12.83
CA ILE A 105 7.53 24.65 12.58
C ILE A 105 8.15 23.27 12.37
N LEU A 106 7.81 22.30 13.22
CA LEU A 106 8.31 20.93 13.10
C LEU A 106 7.88 20.27 11.79
N MET A 107 6.63 20.46 11.38
CA MET A 107 6.11 19.92 10.12
C MET A 107 6.88 20.49 8.90
N ASN A 108 7.20 21.79 8.92
CA ASN A 108 8.00 22.42 7.87
C ASN A 108 9.43 21.89 7.82
N ILE A 109 10.07 21.64 8.96
CA ILE A 109 11.42 21.04 9.03
C ILE A 109 11.40 19.63 8.44
N ILE A 110 10.42 18.79 8.80
CA ILE A 110 10.26 17.44 8.26
C ILE A 110 10.09 17.49 6.74
N LEU A 111 9.25 18.41 6.23
CA LEU A 111 9.03 18.56 4.80
C LEU A 111 10.30 18.98 4.07
N ALA A 112 11.09 19.90 4.64
CA ALA A 112 12.37 20.32 4.08
C ALA A 112 13.38 19.15 4.01
N LEU A 113 13.43 18.29 5.04
CA LEU A 113 14.28 17.09 5.05
C LEU A 113 13.85 16.08 3.98
N LEU A 114 12.54 15.83 3.83
CA LEU A 114 12.01 14.96 2.78
C LEU A 114 12.32 15.50 1.39
N LEU A 115 12.16 16.80 1.16
CA LEU A 115 12.52 17.45 -0.10
C LEU A 115 14.02 17.30 -0.39
N LYS A 116 14.89 17.55 0.59
CA LYS A 116 16.34 17.35 0.45
C LYS A 116 16.67 15.90 0.06
N LYS A 117 16.05 14.91 0.72
CA LYS A 117 16.22 13.47 0.39
C LYS A 117 15.78 13.14 -1.03
N THR A 118 14.68 13.71 -1.51
CA THR A 118 14.22 13.47 -2.90
C THR A 118 15.15 14.10 -3.94
N ILE A 119 15.74 15.26 -3.66
CA ILE A 119 16.68 15.93 -4.57
C ILE A 119 17.98 15.12 -4.66
N THR A 120 18.56 14.71 -3.53
CA THR A 120 19.80 13.92 -3.53
C THR A 120 19.61 12.56 -4.22
N SER A 121 18.47 11.91 -4.00
CA SER A 121 18.14 10.65 -4.69
C SER A 121 18.10 10.80 -6.22
N LYS A 122 17.56 11.92 -6.73
CA LYS A 122 17.55 12.20 -8.18
C LYS A 122 18.95 12.38 -8.75
N GLU A 123 19.88 12.98 -8.00
CA GLU A 123 21.27 13.09 -8.43
C GLU A 123 21.97 11.73 -8.50
N HIS A 124 21.76 10.87 -7.50
CA HIS A 124 22.25 9.50 -7.52
C HIS A 124 21.71 8.71 -8.71
N TYR A 125 20.42 8.86 -9.03
CA TYR A 125 19.82 8.23 -10.21
C TYR A 125 20.43 8.74 -11.52
N LYS A 126 20.65 10.05 -11.66
CA LYS A 126 21.32 10.63 -12.84
C LYS A 126 22.77 10.12 -12.98
N LYS A 127 23.50 10.00 -11.88
CA LYS A 127 24.87 9.47 -11.87
C LYS A 127 24.92 8.00 -12.29
N ARG A 128 24.02 7.16 -11.77
CA ARG A 128 23.87 5.75 -12.19
C ARG A 128 23.49 5.63 -13.67
N LYS A 129 22.55 6.44 -14.16
CA LYS A 129 22.15 6.42 -15.58
C LYS A 129 23.33 6.75 -16.52
N LYS A 130 24.19 7.70 -16.15
CA LYS A 130 25.42 8.00 -16.92
C LYS A 130 26.41 6.83 -16.88
N HIS A 131 26.57 6.17 -15.73
CA HIS A 131 27.43 4.98 -15.62
C HIS A 131 26.97 3.86 -16.56
N TYR A 132 25.69 3.50 -16.52
CA TYR A 132 25.14 2.46 -17.40
C TYR A 132 25.28 2.80 -18.87
N LYS A 133 25.08 4.08 -19.26
CA LYS A 133 25.26 4.51 -20.65
C LYS A 133 26.71 4.33 -21.13
N ASN A 134 27.69 4.65 -20.28
CA ASN A 134 29.11 4.49 -20.60
C ASN A 134 29.52 3.01 -20.67
N GLU A 135 28.97 2.19 -19.79
CA GLU A 135 29.24 0.75 -19.74
C GLU A 135 28.66 0.02 -20.97
N LEU A 136 27.45 0.39 -21.38
CA LEU A 136 26.81 -0.15 -22.58
C LEU A 136 27.59 0.23 -23.85
N HIS A 137 28.11 1.47 -23.93
CA HIS A 137 28.99 1.89 -25.02
C HIS A 137 30.32 1.10 -25.03
N ARG A 138 30.90 0.81 -23.86
CA ARG A 138 32.12 -0.03 -23.77
C ARG A 138 31.87 -1.45 -24.26
N LEU A 139 30.74 -2.05 -23.89
CA LEU A 139 30.36 -3.38 -24.36
C LEU A 139 30.12 -3.41 -25.87
N GLU A 140 29.52 -2.36 -26.44
CA GLU A 140 29.32 -2.26 -27.88
C GLU A 140 30.65 -2.19 -28.65
N ILE A 141 31.64 -1.43 -28.14
CA ILE A 141 32.98 -1.38 -28.73
C ILE A 141 33.65 -2.77 -28.64
N ALA A 142 33.62 -3.41 -27.48
CA ALA A 142 34.21 -4.73 -27.28
C ALA A 142 33.60 -5.79 -28.20
N LEU A 143 32.28 -5.73 -28.42
CA LEU A 143 31.57 -6.63 -29.33
C LEU A 143 32.00 -6.40 -30.79
N LYS A 144 32.08 -5.13 -31.23
CA LYS A 144 32.57 -4.79 -32.58
C LYS A 144 34.00 -5.26 -32.81
N GLU A 145 34.88 -5.15 -31.82
CA GLU A 145 36.26 -5.67 -31.89
C GLU A 145 36.29 -7.20 -31.98
N ALA A 146 35.49 -7.90 -31.17
CA ALA A 146 35.40 -9.35 -31.20
C ALA A 146 34.88 -9.88 -32.56
N THR A 147 33.89 -9.21 -33.16
CA THR A 147 33.38 -9.55 -34.49
C THR A 147 34.41 -9.28 -35.58
N ARG A 148 35.15 -8.16 -35.51
CA ARG A 148 36.20 -7.82 -36.48
C ARG A 148 37.35 -8.82 -36.44
N ASN A 149 37.75 -9.28 -35.25
CA ASN A 149 38.85 -10.22 -35.08
C ASN A 149 38.51 -11.67 -35.47
N LYS A 150 37.22 -12.04 -35.57
CA LYS A 150 36.78 -13.37 -36.02
C LYS A 150 36.73 -13.56 -37.55
N SER A 151 36.96 -12.52 -38.35
CA SER A 151 36.74 -12.52 -39.80
C SER A 151 38.01 -12.45 -40.67
N PRO A 152 39.03 -13.30 -40.45
CA PRO A 152 39.74 -13.83 -41.62
C PRO A 152 40.31 -15.27 -41.45
N SER A 153 39.61 -16.21 -40.81
CA SER A 153 40.09 -17.61 -40.69
C SER A 153 39.25 -18.66 -41.42
N ILE A 154 38.32 -18.25 -42.30
CA ILE A 154 37.53 -19.17 -43.14
C ILE A 154 37.79 -18.85 -44.61
N SER A 155 39.02 -19.02 -45.07
CA SER A 155 39.33 -19.15 -46.51
C SER A 155 40.62 -19.93 -46.67
N LYS A 156 40.50 -21.26 -46.56
CA LYS A 156 41.43 -22.31 -47.05
C LYS A 156 40.94 -23.66 -46.51
N ARG A 157 39.78 -24.13 -46.96
CA ARG A 157 39.47 -25.58 -46.90
C ARG A 157 39.65 -26.13 -48.31
N GLN A 158 40.72 -26.91 -48.48
CA GLN A 158 40.98 -27.70 -49.68
C GLN A 158 39.84 -28.72 -49.88
N PRO A 159 39.43 -29.00 -51.13
CA PRO A 159 38.43 -30.02 -51.41
C PRO A 159 39.03 -31.42 -51.18
N ILE A 160 38.50 -32.14 -50.19
CA ILE A 160 38.79 -33.55 -49.94
C ILE A 160 38.07 -34.37 -51.03
N ARG A 161 38.89 -34.96 -51.91
CA ARG A 161 38.54 -35.96 -52.92
C ARG A 161 37.96 -37.20 -52.22
N ARG A 162 36.67 -37.47 -52.42
CA ARG A 162 36.00 -38.71 -52.00
C ARG A 162 36.03 -39.71 -53.17
N GLU A 163 36.83 -40.77 -53.03
CA GLU A 163 36.63 -42.03 -53.75
C GLU A 163 35.59 -42.84 -52.97
N SER A 164 34.42 -43.09 -53.56
CA SER A 164 33.42 -44.03 -53.07
C SER A 164 33.39 -45.21 -54.03
N LYS A 165 33.88 -46.36 -53.57
CA LYS A 165 33.80 -47.66 -54.26
C LYS A 165 32.41 -48.29 -54.05
N GLU A 166 31.99 -49.00 -55.09
CA GLU A 166 30.77 -49.77 -55.28
C GLU A 166 30.68 -51.08 -54.47
N ASN A 167 29.46 -51.36 -53.97
CA ASN A 167 28.71 -52.64 -53.84
C ASN A 167 29.26 -53.79 -52.93
N PRO A 168 28.46 -54.82 -52.51
CA PRO A 168 27.03 -55.17 -52.78
C PRO A 168 26.18 -55.55 -51.51
N PRO A 169 24.89 -55.94 -51.66
CA PRO A 169 23.94 -56.14 -50.55
C PRO A 169 23.86 -57.60 -50.04
N VAL A 170 23.72 -57.79 -48.72
CA VAL A 170 23.56 -59.12 -48.09
C VAL A 170 22.36 -59.15 -47.12
N GLN A 171 21.32 -59.84 -47.61
CA GLN A 171 20.49 -60.87 -46.99
C GLN A 171 19.87 -60.73 -45.58
N LYS A 172 18.56 -61.04 -45.59
CA LYS A 172 17.61 -61.35 -44.52
C LYS A 172 18.17 -62.37 -43.51
N ALA A 173 17.98 -62.09 -42.22
CA ALA A 173 18.07 -63.08 -41.16
C ALA A 173 16.67 -63.34 -40.58
N ILE A 174 16.25 -64.60 -40.70
CA ILE A 174 15.13 -65.24 -40.02
C ILE A 174 15.67 -65.69 -38.66
N GLU A 175 15.01 -65.32 -37.56
CA GLU A 175 15.29 -65.91 -36.24
C GLU A 175 14.02 -66.40 -35.56
N LYS A 176 14.19 -67.51 -34.84
CA LYS A 176 13.23 -68.57 -34.55
C LYS A 176 12.38 -68.31 -33.30
N LYS A 177 11.22 -68.97 -33.27
CA LYS A 177 10.42 -69.34 -32.09
C LYS A 177 11.30 -69.92 -30.96
N PRO A 178 10.80 -69.83 -29.71
CA PRO A 178 10.39 -71.09 -29.07
C PRO A 178 8.93 -71.08 -28.59
N THR A 179 8.31 -72.23 -28.83
CA THR A 179 7.05 -72.75 -28.32
C THR A 179 7.08 -72.83 -26.79
N PHE A 180 6.01 -72.41 -26.12
CA PHE A 180 5.68 -72.82 -24.76
C PHE A 180 4.25 -73.33 -24.74
N ASP A 181 4.08 -74.43 -24.01
CA ASP A 181 2.97 -75.36 -24.01
C ASP A 181 1.68 -74.82 -23.39
N ASP A 182 0.59 -75.48 -23.82
CA ASP A 182 -0.79 -75.34 -23.38
C ASP A 182 -0.97 -75.28 -21.85
N GLU A 183 -1.59 -74.21 -21.37
CA GLU A 183 -2.37 -74.27 -20.14
C GLU A 183 -3.71 -73.53 -20.35
N LYS A 184 -4.79 -74.32 -20.22
CA LYS A 184 -6.19 -73.90 -20.41
C LYS A 184 -6.58 -72.80 -19.42
N PRO A 185 -7.12 -71.65 -19.86
CA PRO A 185 -7.80 -70.74 -18.96
C PRO A 185 -9.19 -71.29 -18.60
N VAL A 186 -9.41 -71.47 -17.29
CA VAL A 186 -10.69 -71.81 -16.67
C VAL A 186 -11.70 -70.68 -16.93
N GLU A 187 -12.80 -71.01 -17.62
CA GLU A 187 -13.94 -70.11 -17.80
C GLU A 187 -14.66 -69.91 -16.47
N VAL A 188 -14.59 -68.69 -15.91
CA VAL A 188 -15.48 -68.25 -14.82
C VAL A 188 -16.54 -67.35 -15.45
N PRO A 189 -17.83 -67.75 -15.48
CA PRO A 189 -18.90 -66.91 -15.99
C PRO A 189 -19.30 -65.86 -14.94
N LEU A 190 -18.78 -64.65 -15.06
CA LEU A 190 -19.35 -63.47 -14.38
C LEU A 190 -20.31 -62.78 -15.34
N SER A 191 -21.61 -62.97 -15.06
CA SER A 191 -22.73 -62.39 -15.77
C SER A 191 -22.67 -60.85 -15.76
N ILE A 192 -22.46 -60.28 -16.95
CA ILE A 192 -22.55 -58.85 -17.20
C ILE A 192 -24.04 -58.50 -17.27
N HIS A 193 -24.56 -57.83 -16.24
CA HIS A 193 -25.82 -57.10 -16.33
C HIS A 193 -25.53 -55.65 -16.75
N SER A 194 -25.95 -55.35 -17.98
CA SER A 194 -26.62 -54.13 -18.38
C SER A 194 -25.97 -52.78 -18.04
N THR A 195 -25.19 -52.30 -19.01
CA THR A 195 -25.39 -50.99 -19.66
C THR A 195 -25.83 -49.83 -18.77
N THR A 196 -24.91 -49.29 -17.99
CA THR A 196 -24.86 -47.83 -17.85
C THR A 196 -23.70 -47.40 -18.73
N ARG A 197 -24.01 -46.76 -19.87
CA ARG A 197 -23.02 -45.95 -20.59
C ARG A 197 -22.58 -44.87 -19.59
N VAL A 198 -21.51 -45.16 -18.85
CA VAL A 198 -20.66 -44.12 -18.29
C VAL A 198 -20.16 -43.41 -19.53
N VAL A 199 -20.75 -42.25 -19.80
CA VAL A 199 -20.12 -41.25 -20.65
C VAL A 199 -18.76 -41.06 -20.01
N GLU A 200 -17.75 -41.64 -20.64
CA GLU A 200 -16.35 -41.38 -20.35
C GLU A 200 -16.20 -39.89 -20.64
N SER A 201 -16.46 -39.07 -19.62
CA SER A 201 -16.22 -37.64 -19.69
C SER A 201 -14.75 -37.53 -20.02
N GLU A 202 -14.43 -37.04 -21.22
CA GLU A 202 -13.06 -36.72 -21.60
C GLU A 202 -12.41 -36.01 -20.43
N VAL A 203 -11.49 -36.69 -19.75
CA VAL A 203 -10.78 -36.13 -18.61
C VAL A 203 -9.89 -35.05 -19.20
N SER A 204 -10.42 -33.82 -19.23
CA SER A 204 -9.71 -32.62 -19.61
C SER A 204 -8.43 -32.57 -18.78
N LYS A 205 -7.29 -32.48 -19.46
CA LYS A 205 -6.01 -32.38 -18.77
C LYS A 205 -5.93 -30.99 -18.13
N PRO A 206 -5.51 -30.91 -16.85
CA PRO A 206 -5.38 -29.62 -16.19
C PRO A 206 -4.36 -28.74 -16.93
N VAL A 207 -4.73 -27.49 -17.15
CA VAL A 207 -3.89 -26.48 -17.80
C VAL A 207 -3.21 -25.66 -16.72
N ILE A 208 -1.89 -25.53 -16.79
CA ILE A 208 -1.11 -24.76 -15.84
C ILE A 208 -0.70 -23.45 -16.51
N LEU A 209 -1.03 -22.34 -15.86
CA LEU A 209 -0.61 -21.00 -16.24
C LEU A 209 0.24 -20.39 -15.14
N PHE A 210 1.07 -19.42 -15.49
CA PHE A 210 1.92 -18.67 -14.59
C PHE A 210 1.60 -17.20 -14.69
N ALA A 211 1.51 -16.53 -13.54
CA ALA A 211 1.21 -15.11 -13.46
C ALA A 211 2.33 -14.37 -12.74
N GLU A 212 2.51 -13.10 -13.08
CA GLU A 212 3.34 -12.18 -12.32
C GLU A 212 2.57 -11.69 -11.07
N LYS A 213 2.93 -10.53 -10.52
CA LYS A 213 2.22 -9.96 -9.37
C LYS A 213 0.76 -9.62 -9.69
N ALA A 214 -0.07 -9.57 -8.64
CA ALA A 214 -1.39 -8.98 -8.75
C ALA A 214 -1.31 -7.44 -8.65
N SER A 215 -2.25 -6.77 -9.30
CA SER A 215 -2.54 -5.35 -9.11
C SER A 215 -3.30 -5.11 -7.80
N ASP A 216 -3.45 -3.84 -7.41
CA ASP A 216 -4.22 -3.45 -6.22
C ASP A 216 -5.70 -3.87 -6.32
N ASP A 217 -6.21 -3.99 -7.56
CA ASP A 217 -7.55 -4.51 -7.88
C ASP A 217 -7.64 -6.04 -7.81
N LYS A 218 -6.56 -6.72 -7.35
CA LYS A 218 -6.46 -8.18 -7.19
C LYS A 218 -6.55 -8.94 -8.51
N ILE A 219 -6.12 -8.30 -9.60
CA ILE A 219 -6.06 -8.88 -10.93
C ILE A 219 -4.62 -9.27 -11.24
N PHE A 220 -4.40 -10.53 -11.64
CA PHE A 220 -3.11 -11.02 -12.06
C PHE A 220 -2.64 -10.37 -13.37
N SER A 221 -1.38 -9.92 -13.40
CA SER A 221 -0.76 -9.42 -14.64
C SER A 221 0.02 -10.50 -15.37
N SER A 222 0.08 -10.37 -16.71
CA SER A 222 0.96 -11.15 -17.57
C SER A 222 0.83 -12.67 -17.39
N VAL A 223 -0.40 -13.20 -17.50
CA VAL A 223 -0.66 -14.63 -17.37
C VAL A 223 -0.22 -15.37 -18.64
N THR A 224 0.71 -16.31 -18.51
CA THR A 224 1.31 -17.07 -19.62
C THR A 224 1.37 -18.57 -19.31
N ASP A 225 1.49 -19.40 -20.34
CA ASP A 225 1.71 -20.85 -20.23
C ASP A 225 3.15 -21.20 -19.82
N GLN A 226 4.12 -20.31 -20.10
CA GLN A 226 5.53 -20.51 -19.76
C GLN A 226 5.88 -19.94 -18.38
N LYS A 227 6.60 -20.74 -17.56
CA LYS A 227 7.18 -20.29 -16.29
C LYS A 227 8.36 -19.36 -16.57
N ASN A 228 8.31 -18.14 -16.04
CA ASN A 228 9.44 -17.22 -16.03
C ASN A 228 10.03 -17.16 -14.63
N GLU A 229 11.23 -17.71 -14.45
CA GLU A 229 11.90 -17.80 -13.14
C GLU A 229 12.17 -16.44 -12.46
N HIS A 230 12.13 -15.34 -13.22
CA HIS A 230 12.44 -14.00 -12.71
C HIS A 230 11.22 -13.09 -12.61
N ARG A 231 10.03 -13.57 -12.95
CA ARG A 231 8.81 -12.75 -12.97
C ARG A 231 7.56 -13.48 -12.50
N SER A 232 7.46 -14.78 -12.75
CA SER A 232 6.32 -15.59 -12.34
C SER A 232 6.29 -15.72 -10.82
N VAL A 233 5.21 -15.24 -10.22
CA VAL A 233 4.95 -15.26 -8.77
C VAL A 233 3.92 -16.32 -8.42
N PHE A 234 2.91 -16.51 -9.27
CA PHE A 234 1.82 -17.43 -9.01
C PHE A 234 1.72 -18.48 -10.11
N LYS A 235 1.19 -19.64 -9.73
CA LYS A 235 0.84 -20.73 -10.60
C LYS A 235 -0.66 -20.95 -10.50
N LEU A 236 -1.35 -20.83 -11.64
CA LEU A 236 -2.77 -21.04 -11.79
C LEU A 236 -2.98 -22.44 -12.39
N ILE A 237 -3.90 -23.18 -11.82
CA ILE A 237 -4.25 -24.56 -12.19
C ILE A 237 -5.72 -24.53 -12.60
N LEU A 238 -5.96 -24.79 -13.87
CA LEU A 238 -7.29 -24.83 -14.47
C LEU A 238 -7.64 -26.29 -14.76
N ASP A 239 -8.89 -26.67 -14.56
CA ASP A 239 -9.37 -28.00 -14.94
C ASP A 239 -9.41 -28.17 -16.47
N ASP A 240 -9.71 -27.09 -17.19
CA ASP A 240 -9.78 -27.03 -18.64
C ASP A 240 -9.38 -25.66 -19.20
N ALA A 241 -9.09 -25.59 -20.49
CA ALA A 241 -8.68 -24.33 -21.14
C ALA A 241 -9.80 -23.27 -21.16
N ALA A 242 -11.06 -23.70 -21.07
CA ALA A 242 -12.23 -22.82 -21.05
C ALA A 242 -12.71 -22.50 -19.62
N ALA A 243 -12.01 -22.96 -18.57
CA ALA A 243 -12.40 -22.75 -17.19
C ALA A 243 -12.64 -21.27 -16.88
N GLU A 244 -13.73 -21.00 -16.17
CA GLU A 244 -14.02 -19.67 -15.60
C GLU A 244 -13.34 -19.47 -14.25
N LYS A 245 -12.87 -20.55 -13.63
CA LYS A 245 -12.20 -20.55 -12.33
C LYS A 245 -10.86 -21.27 -12.43
N ALA A 246 -9.87 -20.78 -11.70
CA ALA A 246 -8.58 -21.41 -11.58
C ALA A 246 -8.21 -21.46 -10.09
N GLU A 247 -7.72 -22.60 -9.62
CA GLU A 247 -7.03 -22.63 -8.34
C GLU A 247 -5.65 -21.98 -8.51
N PHE A 248 -5.15 -21.29 -7.49
CA PHE A 248 -3.81 -20.74 -7.55
C PHE A 248 -3.01 -20.97 -6.27
N GLU A 249 -1.71 -21.12 -6.48
CA GLU A 249 -0.68 -21.25 -5.45
C GLU A 249 0.51 -20.33 -5.75
N VAL A 250 1.28 -19.99 -4.72
CA VAL A 250 2.54 -19.26 -4.89
C VAL A 250 3.52 -20.18 -5.60
N ALA A 251 4.16 -19.68 -6.67
CA ALA A 251 5.17 -20.42 -7.39
C ALA A 251 6.46 -20.46 -6.57
N ASP A 252 6.96 -21.65 -6.28
CA ASP A 252 8.25 -21.82 -5.62
C ASP A 252 9.38 -21.34 -6.55
N SER A 253 10.01 -20.23 -6.17
CA SER A 253 11.15 -19.63 -6.85
C SER A 253 11.95 -18.72 -5.91
N ASP A 254 13.27 -18.72 -6.07
CA ASP A 254 14.17 -17.79 -5.37
C ASP A 254 13.81 -16.32 -5.59
N TYR A 255 13.22 -16.02 -6.75
CA TYR A 255 12.78 -14.68 -7.10
C TYR A 255 11.65 -14.22 -6.17
N ILE A 256 10.56 -14.99 -6.05
CA ILE A 256 9.47 -14.58 -5.18
C ILE A 256 9.93 -14.50 -3.73
N LEU A 257 10.79 -15.41 -3.29
CA LEU A 257 11.32 -15.38 -1.94
C LEU A 257 12.03 -14.05 -1.65
N LYS A 258 12.97 -13.64 -2.53
CA LYS A 258 13.70 -12.37 -2.39
C LYS A 258 12.78 -11.16 -2.44
N MET A 259 11.76 -11.18 -3.31
CA MET A 259 10.85 -10.05 -3.45
C MET A 259 9.86 -9.95 -2.28
N ALA A 260 9.33 -11.09 -1.83
CA ALA A 260 8.42 -11.18 -0.70
C ALA A 260 9.07 -10.79 0.63
N VAL A 261 10.35 -11.13 0.84
CA VAL A 261 11.11 -10.66 2.02
C VAL A 261 11.15 -9.13 2.08
N ASN A 262 11.34 -8.49 0.93
CA ASN A 262 11.51 -7.04 0.87
C ASN A 262 10.18 -6.28 0.81
N SER A 263 9.12 -6.88 0.25
CA SER A 263 7.84 -6.22 -0.02
C SER A 263 6.67 -7.21 -0.13
N PRO A 264 6.29 -7.91 0.95
CA PRO A 264 5.24 -8.93 0.90
C PRO A 264 3.86 -8.32 0.54
N ASP A 265 3.61 -7.09 0.98
CA ASP A 265 2.39 -6.33 0.71
C ASP A 265 2.15 -6.10 -0.79
N THR A 266 3.22 -6.03 -1.59
CA THR A 266 3.13 -5.78 -3.04
C THR A 266 3.03 -7.07 -3.84
N TYR A 267 3.71 -8.12 -3.41
CA TYR A 267 3.86 -9.34 -4.19
C TYR A 267 2.89 -10.46 -3.80
N LEU A 268 2.47 -10.52 -2.52
CA LEU A 268 1.69 -11.64 -1.98
C LEU A 268 0.34 -11.19 -1.44
N TYR A 269 0.31 -10.22 -0.52
CA TYR A 269 -0.92 -9.89 0.22
C TYR A 269 -2.11 -9.32 -0.57
N PRO A 270 -1.96 -8.83 -1.83
CA PRO A 270 -3.13 -8.50 -2.64
C PRO A 270 -4.04 -9.70 -2.89
N VAL A 271 -3.49 -10.92 -2.93
CA VAL A 271 -4.20 -12.17 -3.25
C VAL A 271 -3.96 -13.31 -2.26
N CYS A 272 -3.07 -13.13 -1.29
CA CYS A 272 -2.77 -14.12 -0.24
C CYS A 272 -3.06 -13.57 1.16
N LYS A 273 -3.40 -14.45 2.08
CA LYS A 273 -3.52 -14.19 3.52
C LYS A 273 -2.36 -14.89 4.24
N PRO A 274 -1.55 -14.18 5.05
CA PRO A 274 -0.55 -14.83 5.87
C PRO A 274 -1.22 -15.60 7.01
N GLU A 275 -0.86 -16.87 7.17
CA GLU A 275 -1.30 -17.71 8.29
C GLU A 275 -0.53 -17.37 9.57
N ASN A 276 0.76 -17.08 9.41
CA ASN A 276 1.67 -16.79 10.51
C ASN A 276 2.03 -15.30 10.51
N SER A 277 1.97 -14.64 11.66
CA SER A 277 2.45 -13.25 11.83
C SER A 277 3.97 -13.15 12.02
N ASN A 278 4.69 -14.26 11.94
CA ASN A 278 6.11 -14.28 12.27
C ASN A 278 6.87 -13.57 11.15
N GLN A 279 7.47 -12.42 11.47
CA GLN A 279 8.17 -11.54 10.51
C GLN A 279 9.49 -12.11 10.01
N ASN A 280 9.77 -13.39 10.27
CA ASN A 280 10.98 -14.03 9.80
C ASN A 280 10.75 -14.56 8.39
N TYR A 281 10.93 -13.67 7.41
CA TYR A 281 10.77 -13.97 5.99
C TYR A 281 11.95 -14.76 5.39
N SER A 282 12.92 -15.19 6.21
CA SER A 282 14.19 -15.78 5.77
C SER A 282 14.10 -17.24 5.28
N GLY A 283 12.89 -17.76 5.07
CA GLY A 283 12.63 -19.16 4.75
C GLY A 283 11.62 -19.35 3.63
N GLU A 284 11.26 -20.58 3.30
CA GLU A 284 10.40 -20.95 2.18
C GLU A 284 8.96 -20.39 2.35
N ILE A 285 8.29 -20.09 1.23
CA ILE A 285 6.89 -19.68 1.20
C ILE A 285 6.06 -20.87 0.76
N ILE A 286 5.30 -21.46 1.68
CA ILE A 286 4.37 -22.55 1.38
C ILE A 286 2.96 -22.01 1.27
N THR A 287 2.24 -22.46 0.24
CA THR A 287 0.79 -22.26 0.15
C THR A 287 0.09 -23.37 0.94
N THR A 288 -0.50 -23.05 2.08
CA THR A 288 -1.20 -24.02 2.94
C THR A 288 -2.63 -24.25 2.46
N LYS A 289 -3.26 -23.22 1.88
CA LYS A 289 -4.56 -23.32 1.22
C LYS A 289 -4.51 -22.61 -0.12
N ARG A 290 -4.85 -23.32 -1.20
CA ARG A 290 -4.98 -22.70 -2.52
C ARG A 290 -6.10 -21.67 -2.54
N GLY A 291 -5.87 -20.60 -3.30
CA GLY A 291 -6.89 -19.59 -3.57
C GLY A 291 -7.64 -19.91 -4.86
N VAL A 292 -8.69 -19.15 -5.14
CA VAL A 292 -9.48 -19.25 -6.37
C VAL A 292 -9.46 -17.92 -7.11
N ALA A 293 -9.13 -17.98 -8.39
CA ALA A 293 -9.18 -16.86 -9.31
C ALA A 293 -10.33 -17.05 -10.29
N HIS A 294 -11.14 -16.00 -10.48
CA HIS A 294 -12.26 -15.99 -11.41
C HIS A 294 -11.88 -15.20 -12.66
N LYS A 295 -12.27 -15.71 -13.82
CA LYS A 295 -12.04 -15.05 -15.10
C LYS A 295 -13.13 -14.01 -15.35
N VAL A 296 -12.76 -12.74 -15.28
CA VAL A 296 -13.66 -11.59 -15.52
C VAL A 296 -13.05 -10.73 -16.62
N ASP A 297 -13.78 -10.51 -17.71
CA ASP A 297 -13.32 -9.75 -18.88
C ASP A 297 -11.97 -10.24 -19.46
N GLY A 298 -11.77 -11.56 -19.45
CA GLY A 298 -10.53 -12.18 -19.93
C GLY A 298 -9.32 -12.01 -18.99
N LYS A 299 -9.52 -11.46 -17.79
CA LYS A 299 -8.49 -11.31 -16.76
C LYS A 299 -8.80 -12.18 -15.56
N TRP A 300 -7.75 -12.66 -14.89
CA TRP A 300 -7.89 -13.48 -13.69
C TRP A 300 -7.90 -12.60 -12.45
N LYS A 301 -9.04 -12.55 -11.76
CA LYS A 301 -9.29 -11.71 -10.58
C LYS A 301 -9.57 -12.57 -9.35
N VAL A 302 -9.04 -12.16 -8.21
CA VAL A 302 -9.23 -12.85 -6.92
C VAL A 302 -10.13 -12.02 -6.02
N ASN A 303 -11.16 -12.66 -5.44
CA ASN A 303 -12.01 -12.02 -4.43
C ASN A 303 -11.37 -12.12 -3.04
N GLU A 304 -11.83 -11.31 -2.08
CA GLU A 304 -11.24 -11.29 -0.73
C GLU A 304 -11.44 -12.61 0.03
N GLU A 305 -12.53 -13.32 -0.24
CA GLU A 305 -12.86 -14.63 0.34
C GLU A 305 -12.05 -15.77 -0.29
N ASP A 306 -11.64 -15.61 -1.54
CA ASP A 306 -10.95 -16.62 -2.35
C ASP A 306 -9.42 -16.49 -2.30
N LYS A 307 -8.89 -15.64 -1.42
CA LYS A 307 -7.44 -15.50 -1.25
C LYS A 307 -6.80 -16.82 -0.80
N ALA A 308 -5.62 -17.11 -1.34
CA ALA A 308 -4.81 -18.24 -0.89
C ALA A 308 -4.28 -17.98 0.52
N THR A 309 -4.09 -19.03 1.32
CA THR A 309 -3.40 -18.93 2.61
C THR A 309 -1.95 -19.37 2.45
N ILE A 310 -1.03 -18.57 2.99
CA ILE A 310 0.41 -18.82 2.88
C ILE A 310 1.08 -18.80 4.25
N LYS A 311 2.18 -19.54 4.37
CA LYS A 311 3.01 -19.61 5.56
C LYS A 311 4.48 -19.45 5.17
N PHE A 312 5.21 -18.67 5.98
CA PHE A 312 6.66 -18.55 5.92
C PHE A 312 7.27 -19.57 6.88
N GLN A 313 8.26 -20.35 6.43
CA GLN A 313 8.94 -21.38 7.23
C GLN A 313 10.45 -21.40 7.03
#